data_AF-A0A401UPM9-F1
#
_entry.id   AF-A0A401UPM9-F1
#
_cell.length_a   1.000
_cell.length_b   1.000
_cell.length_c   1.000
_cell.angle_alpha   90.00
_cell.angle_beta   90.00
_cell.angle_gamma   90.00
#
_symmetry.space_group_name_H-M   'P 1'
#
loop_
_entity.id
_entity.type
_entity.pdbx_description
1 polymer ?
#
loop_
_entity_poly.entity_id
_entity_poly.type
_entity_poly.pdbx_seq_one_letter_code
_entity_poly.pdbx_strand_id
1 'polypeptide(L)'
;MEKYVYVIISRTPTYTGKIIRKFLRAKYNHASISLDENLSQMYSFCRLSVSNPLVGGIIRESVFTLTMGVKDDVPINVYRIPVTSDQYELISKFIYDVYNDAEVYYYNLLQAIGIISNKKHALYKTYICSEFVMKALSKGGIQLTSLEFYKITPTDICGIMRKFIYYSGNIKDYPFKQNIKTKDDELFFCKTGLIYEGVHTVSHFWKVMSRDRNSKKGRREF
;
A
#
# COMPACT_ATOMS: atom_id res chain seq x y z
N MET A 1 14.81 23.20 -8.49
CA MET A 1 13.47 23.15 -7.87
C MET A 1 13.51 22.13 -6.75
N GLU A 2 12.92 22.45 -5.61
CA GLU A 2 12.75 21.47 -4.53
C GLU A 2 11.84 20.34 -5.00
N LYS A 3 12.21 19.09 -4.69
CA LYS A 3 11.44 17.89 -5.01
C LYS A 3 10.90 17.30 -3.72
N TYR A 4 9.70 16.74 -3.81
CA TYR A 4 9.00 16.18 -2.68
C TYR A 4 8.38 14.84 -3.05
N VAL A 5 8.31 13.96 -2.06
CA VAL A 5 7.52 12.73 -2.11
C VAL A 5 6.51 12.77 -0.96
N TYR A 6 5.31 12.30 -1.23
CA TYR A 6 4.18 12.38 -0.31
C TYR A 6 3.82 10.98 0.18
N VAL A 7 3.84 10.77 1.49
CA VAL A 7 3.35 9.53 2.10
C VAL A 7 1.99 9.77 2.74
N ILE A 8 1.02 8.93 2.41
CA ILE A 8 -0.37 9.10 2.83
C ILE A 8 -0.72 7.91 3.70
N ILE A 9 -1.03 8.18 4.97
CA ILE A 9 -1.55 7.18 5.91
C ILE A 9 -3.04 7.43 6.10
N SER A 10 -3.87 6.45 5.78
CA SER A 10 -5.32 6.64 5.71
C SER A 10 -6.10 5.61 6.53
N ARG A 11 -7.31 6.02 6.94
CA ARG A 11 -8.32 5.16 7.57
C ARG A 11 -9.40 4.87 6.55
N THR A 12 -9.17 3.87 5.69
CA THR A 12 -10.13 3.55 4.62
C THR A 12 -11.45 3.00 5.19
N PRO A 13 -12.60 3.32 4.58
CA PRO A 13 -13.94 2.97 5.07
C PRO A 13 -14.35 1.53 4.68
N THR A 14 -13.43 0.58 4.77
CA THR A 14 -13.60 -0.78 4.22
C THR A 14 -13.79 -1.81 5.32
N TYR A 15 -14.49 -2.91 5.05
CA TYR A 15 -14.67 -3.99 6.03
C TYR A 15 -13.31 -4.62 6.42
N THR A 16 -12.49 -4.98 5.44
CA THR A 16 -11.10 -5.42 5.65
C THR A 16 -10.32 -4.40 6.48
N GLY A 17 -10.50 -3.13 6.17
CA GLY A 17 -9.90 -2.02 6.89
C GLY A 17 -10.33 -1.94 8.35
N LYS A 18 -11.61 -2.19 8.67
CA LYS A 18 -12.13 -2.26 10.04
C LYS A 18 -11.50 -3.43 10.80
N ILE A 19 -11.37 -4.59 10.15
CA ILE A 19 -10.74 -5.80 10.71
C ILE A 19 -9.28 -5.52 11.06
N ILE A 20 -8.47 -5.01 10.11
CA ILE A 20 -7.05 -4.70 10.31
C ILE A 20 -6.87 -3.77 11.51
N ARG A 21 -7.64 -2.68 11.59
CA ARG A 21 -7.57 -1.74 12.72
C ARG A 21 -7.89 -2.39 14.05
N LYS A 22 -8.91 -3.27 14.09
CA LYS A 22 -9.30 -3.97 15.31
C LYS A 22 -8.19 -4.93 15.77
N PHE A 23 -7.64 -5.73 14.86
CA PHE A 23 -6.55 -6.67 15.17
C PHE A 23 -5.27 -5.96 15.62
N LEU A 24 -4.86 -4.91 14.90
CA LEU A 24 -3.64 -4.16 15.19
C LEU A 24 -3.83 -3.06 16.25
N ARG A 25 -5.04 -2.90 16.81
CA ARG A 25 -5.41 -1.77 17.69
C ARG A 25 -4.98 -0.41 17.13
N ALA A 26 -5.11 -0.26 15.80
CA ALA A 26 -4.53 0.83 15.03
C ALA A 26 -5.58 1.86 14.59
N LYS A 27 -5.21 3.14 14.54
CA LYS A 27 -6.08 4.22 14.04
C LYS A 27 -6.21 4.18 12.51
N TYR A 28 -5.12 3.86 11.83
CA TYR A 28 -5.00 3.81 10.37
C TYR A 28 -4.74 2.37 9.91
N ASN A 29 -5.05 2.07 8.65
CA ASN A 29 -4.95 0.72 8.10
C ASN A 29 -4.29 0.64 6.74
N HIS A 30 -3.99 1.78 6.14
CA HIS A 30 -3.51 1.85 4.78
C HIS A 30 -2.44 2.92 4.63
N ALA A 31 -1.50 2.65 3.73
CA ALA A 31 -0.36 3.49 3.44
C ALA A 31 -0.14 3.54 1.93
N SER A 32 0.02 4.75 1.39
CA SER A 32 0.28 4.98 -0.03
C SER A 32 1.42 5.99 -0.19
N ILE A 33 2.05 5.99 -1.37
CA ILE A 33 3.09 6.96 -1.73
C ILE A 33 2.71 7.68 -3.03
N SER A 34 2.91 8.99 -3.09
CA SER A 34 2.64 9.81 -4.26
C SER A 34 3.86 10.67 -4.58
N LEU A 35 4.05 10.92 -5.87
CA LEU A 35 5.12 11.75 -6.40
C LEU A 35 4.67 13.20 -6.64
N ASP A 36 3.38 13.51 -6.37
CA ASP A 36 2.78 14.81 -6.56
C ASP A 36 1.98 15.26 -5.34
N GLU A 37 1.94 16.57 -5.10
CA GLU A 37 1.25 17.16 -3.95
C GLU A 37 -0.27 17.01 -4.03
N ASN A 38 -0.78 16.85 -5.24
CA ASN A 38 -2.20 16.84 -5.54
C ASN A 38 -2.85 15.48 -5.26
N LEU A 39 -2.04 14.48 -4.91
CA LEU A 39 -2.48 13.10 -4.70
C LEU A 39 -3.27 12.56 -5.90
N SER A 40 -2.94 13.04 -7.09
CA SER A 40 -3.61 12.64 -8.34
C SER A 40 -3.32 11.18 -8.66
N GLN A 41 -2.11 10.71 -8.32
CA GLN A 41 -1.70 9.33 -8.41
C GLN A 41 -0.99 8.92 -7.11
N MET A 42 -1.56 7.94 -6.43
CA MET A 42 -0.97 7.31 -5.25
C MET A 42 -0.69 5.84 -5.59
N TYR A 43 0.43 5.30 -5.13
CA TYR A 43 0.81 3.92 -5.35
C TYR A 43 0.78 3.17 -4.03
N SER A 44 0.14 2.01 -4.02
CA SER A 44 0.11 1.18 -2.82
C SER A 44 -0.18 -0.28 -3.13
N PHE A 45 0.01 -1.11 -2.12
CA PHE A 45 -0.38 -2.51 -2.12
C PHE A 45 -1.70 -2.70 -1.38
N CYS A 46 -2.78 -2.96 -2.10
CA CYS A 46 -4.10 -3.23 -1.53
C CYS A 46 -4.91 -4.15 -2.45
N ARG A 47 -6.23 -4.25 -2.22
CA ARG A 47 -7.10 -5.08 -3.08
C ARG A 47 -7.15 -4.51 -4.51
N LEU A 48 -7.30 -5.38 -5.51
CA LEU A 48 -7.33 -4.96 -6.92
C LEU A 48 -8.74 -4.53 -7.40
N SER A 49 -9.79 -4.95 -6.70
CA SER A 49 -11.18 -4.63 -7.06
C SER A 49 -12.04 -4.50 -5.82
N VAL A 50 -13.11 -3.70 -5.90
CA VAL A 50 -14.17 -3.64 -4.89
C VAL A 50 -14.89 -4.98 -4.74
N SER A 51 -15.01 -5.74 -5.84
CA SER A 51 -15.71 -7.03 -5.88
C SER A 51 -15.01 -8.11 -5.06
N ASN A 52 -13.70 -7.97 -4.83
CA ASN A 52 -12.91 -8.95 -4.10
C ASN A 52 -11.95 -8.32 -3.09
N PRO A 53 -12.30 -8.35 -1.79
CA PRO A 53 -11.46 -7.78 -0.74
C PRO A 53 -10.24 -8.63 -0.38
N LEU A 54 -10.13 -9.86 -0.90
CA LEU A 54 -9.10 -10.82 -0.53
C LEU A 54 -7.95 -10.88 -1.55
N VAL A 55 -8.24 -10.56 -2.81
CA VAL A 55 -7.24 -10.49 -3.87
C VAL A 55 -6.68 -9.08 -3.99
N GLY A 56 -5.37 -8.97 -3.94
CA GLY A 56 -4.69 -7.68 -3.98
C GLY A 56 -3.33 -7.73 -4.64
N GLY A 57 -2.79 -6.57 -4.95
CA GLY A 57 -1.50 -6.37 -5.59
C GLY A 57 -1.11 -4.90 -5.53
N ILE A 58 -0.16 -4.51 -6.38
CA ILE A 58 0.14 -3.09 -6.61
C ILE A 58 -1.01 -2.45 -7.39
N ILE A 59 -1.44 -1.26 -6.97
CA ILE A 59 -2.43 -0.44 -7.67
C ILE A 59 -1.97 1.02 -7.68
N ARG A 60 -2.45 1.76 -8.68
CA ARG A 60 -2.46 3.21 -8.71
C ARG A 60 -3.84 3.69 -8.25
N GLU A 61 -3.88 4.26 -7.06
CA GLU A 61 -5.06 4.80 -6.40
C GLU A 61 -5.25 6.27 -6.75
N SER A 62 -6.51 6.66 -6.93
CA SER A 62 -6.97 8.04 -6.88
C SER A 62 -7.57 8.34 -5.50
N VAL A 63 -7.92 9.60 -5.26
CA VAL A 63 -8.76 9.97 -4.10
C VAL A 63 -10.09 9.19 -4.12
N PHE A 64 -10.65 8.93 -5.31
CA PHE A 64 -11.92 8.21 -5.47
C PHE A 64 -11.83 6.74 -5.05
N THR A 65 -10.76 6.02 -5.40
CA THR A 65 -10.55 4.65 -4.92
C THR A 65 -10.24 4.60 -3.43
N LEU A 66 -9.44 5.55 -2.93
CA LEU A 66 -9.08 5.63 -1.51
C LEU A 66 -10.32 5.80 -0.63
N THR A 67 -11.28 6.62 -1.06
CA THR A 67 -12.56 6.84 -0.38
C THR A 67 -13.61 5.80 -0.73
N MET A 68 -13.32 4.81 -1.57
CA MET A 68 -14.32 3.83 -2.05
C MET A 68 -15.53 4.46 -2.75
N GLY A 69 -15.33 5.62 -3.37
CA GLY A 69 -16.38 6.41 -3.99
C GLY A 69 -17.41 6.96 -3.01
N VAL A 70 -17.24 6.75 -1.69
CA VAL A 70 -18.11 7.32 -0.68
C VAL A 70 -17.65 8.72 -0.28
N LYS A 71 -18.59 9.56 0.15
CA LYS A 71 -18.34 10.90 0.69
C LYS A 71 -18.09 10.89 2.20
N ASP A 72 -17.97 9.71 2.79
CA ASP A 72 -17.73 9.56 4.23
C ASP A 72 -16.39 10.14 4.65
N ASP A 73 -16.26 10.39 5.95
CA ASP A 73 -15.02 10.85 6.52
C ASP A 73 -13.92 9.79 6.40
N VAL A 74 -12.89 10.12 5.63
CA VAL A 74 -11.66 9.31 5.51
C VAL A 74 -10.50 10.11 6.08
N PRO A 75 -10.19 9.92 7.38
CA PRO A 75 -9.04 10.54 8.01
C PRO A 75 -7.73 10.11 7.33
N ILE A 76 -6.87 11.10 7.07
CA ILE A 76 -5.53 10.92 6.52
C ILE A 76 -4.50 11.71 7.31
N ASN A 77 -3.26 11.24 7.25
CA ASN A 77 -2.06 12.04 7.46
C ASN A 77 -1.27 12.04 6.15
N VAL A 78 -0.84 13.22 5.71
CA VAL A 78 0.06 13.39 4.57
C VAL A 78 1.40 13.87 5.11
N TYR A 79 2.47 13.14 4.79
CA TYR A 79 3.84 13.50 5.11
C TYR A 79 4.53 13.97 3.83
N ARG A 80 5.10 15.18 3.86
CA ARG A 80 5.83 15.76 2.74
C ARG A 80 7.33 15.64 3.01
N ILE A 81 7.98 14.74 2.29
CA ILE A 81 9.40 14.42 2.49
C ILE A 81 10.20 15.18 1.42
N PRO A 82 11.06 16.15 1.81
CA PRO A 82 11.97 16.78 0.87
C PRO A 82 13.01 15.76 0.38
N VAL A 83 13.27 15.78 -0.92
CA VAL A 83 14.22 14.85 -1.57
C VAL A 83 15.07 15.59 -2.59
N THR A 84 16.27 15.08 -2.87
CA THR A 84 17.05 15.54 -4.03
C THR A 84 16.45 15.01 -5.33
N SER A 85 16.88 15.56 -6.48
CA SER A 85 16.48 15.04 -7.80
C SER A 85 16.82 13.56 -7.94
N ASP A 86 18.03 13.16 -7.58
CA ASP A 86 18.48 11.76 -7.67
C ASP A 86 17.63 10.83 -6.78
N GLN A 87 17.33 11.24 -5.55
CA GLN A 87 16.47 10.48 -4.65
C GLN A 87 15.06 10.33 -5.22
N TYR A 88 14.49 11.42 -5.77
CA TYR A 88 13.19 11.41 -6.42
C TYR A 88 13.17 10.44 -7.61
N GLU A 89 14.19 10.47 -8.47
CA GLU A 89 14.31 9.59 -9.62
C GLU A 89 14.42 8.12 -9.21
N LEU A 90 15.21 7.80 -8.19
CA LEU A 90 15.33 6.43 -7.66
C LEU A 90 14.01 5.91 -7.07
N ILE A 91 13.29 6.75 -6.32
CA ILE A 91 11.97 6.40 -5.75
C ILE A 91 10.96 6.19 -6.87
N SER A 92 10.90 7.13 -7.82
CA SER A 92 10.00 7.08 -8.96
C SER A 92 10.25 5.84 -9.81
N LYS A 93 11.51 5.55 -10.10
CA LYS A 93 11.92 4.35 -10.83
C LYS A 93 11.48 3.09 -10.10
N PHE A 94 11.73 2.97 -8.81
CA PHE A 94 11.30 1.81 -8.03
C PHE A 94 9.78 1.61 -8.07
N ILE A 95 9.00 2.68 -7.88
CA ILE A 95 7.53 2.62 -7.92
C ILE A 95 7.06 2.11 -9.28
N TYR A 96 7.58 2.69 -10.36
CA TYR A 96 7.17 2.32 -11.72
C TYR A 96 7.66 0.93 -12.14
N ASP A 97 8.86 0.52 -11.72
CA ASP A 97 9.36 -0.83 -11.99
C ASP A 97 8.46 -1.88 -11.30
N VAL A 98 7.97 -1.61 -10.08
CA VAL A 98 7.03 -2.51 -9.38
C VAL A 98 5.63 -2.47 -10.01
N TYR A 99 5.14 -1.29 -10.38
CA TYR A 99 3.80 -1.11 -10.96
C TYR A 99 3.68 -1.70 -12.37
N ASN A 100 4.73 -1.59 -13.19
CA ASN A 100 4.74 -2.07 -14.58
C ASN A 100 5.37 -3.46 -14.75
N ASP A 101 5.69 -4.17 -13.65
CA ASP A 101 6.29 -5.51 -13.72
C ASP A 101 5.34 -6.49 -14.43
N ALA A 102 5.88 -7.22 -15.40
CA ALA A 102 5.12 -8.23 -16.14
C ALA A 102 4.69 -9.42 -15.26
N GLU A 103 5.39 -9.68 -14.15
CA GLU A 103 4.96 -10.67 -13.16
C GLU A 103 4.09 -10.02 -12.09
N VAL A 104 3.00 -10.71 -11.73
CA VAL A 104 2.07 -10.23 -10.71
C VAL A 104 2.73 -10.18 -9.33
N TYR A 105 2.75 -8.98 -8.76
CA TYR A 105 2.98 -8.75 -7.34
C TYR A 105 1.69 -8.97 -6.56
N TYR A 106 1.78 -9.71 -5.45
CA TYR A 106 0.61 -10.05 -4.63
C TYR A 106 0.57 -9.25 -3.33
N TYR A 107 -0.63 -8.86 -2.91
CA TYR A 107 -0.88 -8.33 -1.58
C TYR A 107 -0.99 -9.48 -0.57
N ASN A 108 -0.21 -9.38 0.52
CA ASN A 108 -0.26 -10.36 1.60
C ASN A 108 -1.20 -9.93 2.72
N LEU A 109 -2.50 -10.08 2.46
CA LEU A 109 -3.54 -9.75 3.44
C LEU A 109 -3.35 -10.50 4.77
N LEU A 110 -2.92 -11.76 4.73
CA LEU A 110 -2.71 -12.59 5.93
C LEU A 110 -1.60 -12.03 6.84
N GLN A 111 -0.55 -11.46 6.25
CA GLN A 111 0.48 -10.74 7.00
C GLN A 111 -0.06 -9.42 7.55
N ALA A 112 -0.86 -8.68 6.77
CA ALA A 112 -1.48 -7.44 7.23
C ALA A 112 -2.44 -7.64 8.43
N ILE A 113 -3.13 -8.78 8.52
CA ILE A 113 -4.00 -9.14 9.66
C ILE A 113 -3.29 -9.96 10.75
N GLY A 114 -1.97 -10.13 10.67
CA GLY A 114 -1.16 -10.78 11.70
C GLY A 114 -1.31 -12.31 11.80
N ILE A 115 -2.08 -12.95 10.90
CA ILE A 115 -2.25 -14.42 10.91
C ILE A 115 -0.95 -15.14 10.55
N ILE A 116 -0.06 -14.50 9.79
CA ILE A 116 1.30 -15.04 9.53
C ILE A 116 2.30 -14.47 10.53
N SER A 117 2.02 -14.64 11.83
CA SER A 117 2.85 -14.14 12.95
C SER A 117 4.25 -14.79 13.05
N ASN A 118 4.67 -15.63 12.11
CA ASN A 118 5.92 -16.40 12.17
C ASN A 118 6.91 -16.09 11.02
N LYS A 119 6.70 -14.98 10.29
CA LYS A 119 7.61 -14.58 9.20
C LYS A 119 8.80 -13.77 9.72
N LYS A 120 9.99 -14.32 9.52
CA LYS A 120 11.30 -13.67 9.73
C LYS A 120 11.83 -12.92 8.49
N HIS A 121 11.07 -12.83 7.38
CA HIS A 121 11.58 -12.32 6.10
C HIS A 121 10.46 -11.85 5.14
N ALA A 122 10.83 -10.96 4.21
CA ALA A 122 10.00 -10.52 3.08
C ALA A 122 9.75 -11.66 2.08
N LEU A 123 8.53 -11.74 1.54
CA LEU A 123 8.18 -12.73 0.52
C LEU A 123 8.51 -12.19 -0.88
N TYR A 124 8.97 -13.08 -1.78
CA TYR A 124 9.23 -12.70 -3.18
C TYR A 124 7.99 -12.09 -3.84
N LYS A 125 8.17 -10.92 -4.47
CA LYS A 125 7.14 -10.13 -5.17
C LYS A 125 5.81 -10.02 -4.40
N THR A 126 5.92 -9.75 -3.12
CA THR A 126 4.78 -9.67 -2.21
C THR A 126 5.04 -8.56 -1.21
N TYR A 127 4.11 -7.61 -1.10
CA TYR A 127 4.22 -6.51 -0.14
C TYR A 127 2.90 -6.29 0.59
N ILE A 128 3.00 -5.74 1.80
CA ILE A 128 1.90 -4.98 2.41
C ILE A 128 2.10 -3.49 2.12
N CYS A 129 1.03 -2.69 2.27
CA CYS A 129 1.04 -1.26 1.95
C CYS A 129 2.17 -0.48 2.67
N SER A 130 2.34 -0.68 3.98
CA SER A 130 3.38 -0.01 4.76
C SER A 130 4.80 -0.45 4.38
N GLU A 131 5.01 -1.74 4.11
CA GLU A 131 6.31 -2.27 3.68
C GLU A 131 6.72 -1.67 2.34
N PHE A 132 5.81 -1.59 1.37
CA PHE A 132 6.07 -1.00 0.06
C PHE A 132 6.50 0.47 0.17
N VAL A 133 5.79 1.28 0.96
CA VAL A 133 6.13 2.70 1.18
C VAL A 133 7.53 2.84 1.78
N MET A 134 7.84 2.09 2.84
CA MET A 134 9.16 2.14 3.47
C MET A 134 10.27 1.65 2.54
N LYS A 135 9.98 0.63 1.71
CA LYS A 135 10.92 0.11 0.70
C LYS A 135 11.19 1.14 -0.39
N ALA A 136 10.17 1.85 -0.87
CA ALA A 136 10.32 2.89 -1.88
C ALA A 136 11.25 4.01 -1.39
N LEU A 137 11.02 4.53 -0.19
CA LEU A 137 11.88 5.55 0.42
C LEU A 137 13.33 5.06 0.61
N SER A 138 13.49 3.84 1.12
CA SER A 138 14.82 3.23 1.31
C SER A 138 15.56 3.04 -0.02
N LYS A 139 14.86 2.73 -1.12
CA LYS A 139 15.44 2.67 -2.47
C LYS A 139 15.89 4.03 -2.99
N GLY A 140 15.26 5.10 -2.53
CA GLY A 140 15.73 6.48 -2.70
C GLY A 140 16.87 6.88 -1.77
N GLY A 141 17.45 5.97 -0.98
CA GLY A 141 18.49 6.30 0.00
C GLY A 141 17.96 6.99 1.26
N ILE A 142 16.65 6.99 1.50
CA ILE A 142 16.02 7.63 2.66
C ILE A 142 15.78 6.56 3.74
N GLN A 143 16.72 6.41 4.66
CA GLN A 143 16.61 5.48 5.78
C GLN A 143 16.03 6.18 7.02
N LEU A 144 14.76 5.87 7.34
CA LEU A 144 14.04 6.53 8.45
C LEU A 144 13.95 5.69 9.73
N THR A 145 14.33 4.42 9.68
CA THR A 145 14.25 3.50 10.81
C THR A 145 15.20 2.32 10.63
N SER A 146 15.59 1.67 11.72
CA SER A 146 16.30 0.38 11.73
C SER A 146 15.35 -0.82 11.78
N LEU A 147 14.04 -0.58 11.89
CA LEU A 147 13.04 -1.65 11.94
C LEU A 147 12.92 -2.34 10.57
N GLU A 148 12.74 -3.66 10.63
CA GLU A 148 12.37 -4.48 9.48
C GLU A 148 11.03 -4.03 8.88
N PHE A 149 11.02 -3.68 7.59
CA PHE A 149 9.85 -3.05 6.95
C PHE A 149 8.57 -3.90 6.99
N TYR A 150 8.72 -5.23 6.98
CA TYR A 150 7.60 -6.15 7.07
C TYR A 150 6.91 -6.18 8.45
N LYS A 151 7.50 -5.54 9.47
CA LYS A 151 6.93 -5.36 10.82
C LYS A 151 6.31 -3.98 11.03
N ILE A 152 6.52 -3.04 10.09
CA ILE A 152 6.06 -1.66 10.22
C ILE A 152 4.59 -1.60 9.85
N THR A 153 3.76 -1.08 10.74
CA THR A 153 2.35 -0.78 10.47
C THR A 153 2.18 0.65 9.95
N PRO A 154 1.04 0.98 9.32
CA PRO A 154 0.71 2.38 8.99
C PRO A 154 0.73 3.31 10.21
N THR A 155 0.45 2.80 11.41
CA THR A 155 0.49 3.60 12.65
C THR A 155 1.94 3.88 13.08
N ASP A 156 2.86 2.93 12.91
CA ASP A 156 4.29 3.14 13.20
C ASP A 156 4.89 4.20 12.28
N ILE A 157 4.47 4.22 11.00
CA ILE A 157 4.88 5.26 10.04
C ILE A 157 4.53 6.66 10.57
N CYS A 158 3.40 6.83 11.26
CA CYS A 158 3.04 8.11 11.85
C CYS A 158 4.05 8.60 12.89
N GLY A 159 4.63 7.70 13.67
CA GLY A 159 5.72 8.03 14.60
C GLY A 159 7.02 8.32 13.87
N ILE A 160 7.43 7.43 12.96
CA ILE A 160 8.68 7.50 12.18
C ILE A 160 8.77 8.81 11.38
N MET A 161 7.67 9.21 10.74
CA MET A 161 7.63 10.36 9.83
C MET A 161 7.07 11.63 10.48
N ARG A 162 6.85 11.65 11.81
CA ARG A 162 6.18 12.77 12.49
C ARG A 162 6.73 14.16 12.13
N LYS A 163 8.05 14.28 11.95
CA LYS A 163 8.72 15.54 11.58
C LYS A 163 8.38 16.07 10.19
N PHE A 164 7.83 15.22 9.32
CA PHE A 164 7.45 15.55 7.94
C PHE A 164 5.95 15.77 7.78
N ILE A 165 5.16 15.82 8.87
CA ILE A 165 3.72 16.00 8.77
C ILE A 165 3.41 17.30 8.00
N TYR A 166 2.63 17.16 6.94
CA TYR A 166 2.22 18.27 6.08
C TYR A 166 0.73 18.56 6.24
N TYR A 167 -0.07 17.52 6.41
CA TYR A 167 -1.51 17.64 6.65
C TYR A 167 -1.99 16.50 7.54
N SER A 168 -2.92 16.80 8.46
CA SER A 168 -3.65 15.80 9.24
C SER A 168 -5.11 16.24 9.34
N GLY A 169 -6.02 15.40 8.86
CA GLY A 169 -7.41 15.77 8.74
C GLY A 169 -8.17 14.78 7.87
N ASN A 170 -9.24 15.24 7.24
CA ASN A 170 -10.02 14.43 6.31
C ASN A 170 -9.50 14.59 4.88
N ILE A 171 -9.51 13.53 4.07
CA ILE A 171 -9.16 13.67 2.65
C ILE A 171 -10.07 14.67 1.93
N LYS A 172 -11.36 14.78 2.29
CA LYS A 172 -12.29 15.71 1.65
C LYS A 172 -11.90 17.19 1.87
N ASP A 173 -11.12 17.47 2.90
CA ASP A 173 -10.68 18.81 3.28
C ASP A 173 -9.20 19.05 2.89
N TYR A 174 -8.52 18.07 2.27
CA TYR A 174 -7.15 18.25 1.78
C TYR A 174 -7.15 19.31 0.65
N PRO A 175 -6.38 20.40 0.78
CA PRO A 175 -6.52 21.57 -0.10
C PRO A 175 -6.04 21.34 -1.53
N PHE A 176 -5.06 20.45 -1.74
CA PHE A 176 -4.45 20.22 -3.05
C PHE A 176 -5.06 19.04 -3.82
N LYS A 177 -6.01 18.30 -3.22
CA LYS A 177 -6.52 17.07 -3.84
C LYS A 177 -7.08 17.32 -5.23
N GLN A 178 -6.72 16.45 -6.17
CA GLN A 178 -7.40 16.34 -7.44
C GLN A 178 -8.40 15.18 -7.42
N ASN A 179 -9.64 15.48 -7.80
CA ASN A 179 -10.72 14.50 -7.93
C ASN A 179 -10.88 14.07 -9.39
N ILE A 180 -9.82 13.56 -10.00
CA ILE A 180 -9.85 13.07 -11.38
C ILE A 180 -10.09 11.57 -11.34
N LYS A 181 -11.18 11.13 -11.98
CA LYS A 181 -11.40 9.70 -12.22
C LYS A 181 -10.48 9.20 -13.33
N THR A 182 -9.90 8.04 -13.12
CA THR A 182 -8.99 7.36 -14.04
C THR A 182 -9.62 6.06 -14.56
N LYS A 183 -9.05 5.51 -15.65
CA LYS A 183 -9.42 4.17 -16.14
C LYS A 183 -9.18 3.08 -15.09
N ASP A 184 -8.17 3.26 -14.22
CA ASP A 184 -7.89 2.33 -13.13
C ASP A 184 -9.04 2.33 -12.11
N ASP A 185 -9.69 3.47 -11.88
CA ASP A 185 -10.87 3.54 -11.02
C ASP A 185 -12.03 2.73 -11.63
N GLU A 186 -12.29 2.86 -12.94
CA GLU A 186 -13.34 2.09 -13.61
C GLU A 186 -13.11 0.58 -13.48
N LEU A 187 -11.87 0.14 -13.68
CA LEU A 187 -11.47 -1.26 -13.48
C LEU A 187 -11.64 -1.70 -12.02
N PHE A 188 -11.24 -0.87 -11.07
CA PHE A 188 -11.34 -1.17 -9.64
C PHE A 188 -12.79 -1.34 -9.18
N PHE A 189 -13.71 -0.51 -9.69
CA PHE A 189 -15.15 -0.57 -9.37
C PHE A 189 -15.94 -1.53 -10.29
N CYS A 190 -15.28 -2.16 -11.26
CA CYS A 190 -15.92 -3.14 -12.14
C CYS A 190 -16.41 -4.37 -11.34
N LYS A 191 -17.67 -4.75 -11.57
CA LYS A 191 -18.28 -5.92 -10.93
C LYS A 191 -18.02 -7.17 -11.75
N THR A 192 -17.52 -8.19 -11.08
CA THR A 192 -17.23 -9.51 -11.62
C THR A 192 -18.10 -10.58 -10.97
N GLY A 193 -18.26 -11.74 -11.61
CA GLY A 193 -19.12 -12.81 -11.12
C GLY A 193 -18.54 -13.53 -9.89
N LEU A 194 -19.42 -13.99 -8.98
CA LEU A 194 -19.02 -14.66 -7.73
C LEU A 194 -18.14 -15.89 -7.94
N ILE A 195 -18.43 -16.72 -8.96
CA ILE A 195 -17.64 -17.92 -9.29
C ILE A 195 -16.23 -17.53 -9.73
N TYR A 196 -16.13 -16.52 -10.59
CA TYR A 196 -14.86 -15.99 -11.08
C TYR A 196 -14.00 -15.49 -9.90
N GLU A 197 -14.60 -14.70 -9.01
CA GLU A 197 -13.88 -14.20 -7.83
C GLU A 197 -13.50 -15.30 -6.84
N GLY A 198 -14.32 -16.35 -6.70
CA GLY A 198 -14.00 -17.52 -5.89
C GLY A 198 -12.74 -18.25 -6.40
N VAL A 199 -12.71 -18.57 -7.69
CA VAL A 199 -11.54 -19.24 -8.33
C VAL A 199 -10.30 -18.35 -8.25
N HIS A 200 -10.45 -17.05 -8.54
CA HIS A 200 -9.36 -16.09 -8.50
C HIS A 200 -8.78 -15.95 -7.09
N THR A 201 -9.63 -15.93 -6.06
CA THR A 201 -9.22 -15.91 -4.65
C THR A 201 -8.39 -17.13 -4.28
N VAL A 202 -8.86 -18.34 -4.60
CA VAL A 202 -8.12 -19.58 -4.30
C VAL A 202 -6.77 -19.58 -5.00
N SER A 203 -6.73 -19.20 -6.29
CA SER A 203 -5.50 -19.09 -7.07
C SER A 203 -4.51 -18.08 -6.46
N HIS A 204 -5.00 -16.90 -6.05
CA HIS A 204 -4.19 -15.88 -5.38
C HIS A 204 -3.54 -16.39 -4.10
N PHE A 205 -4.33 -16.96 -3.19
CA PHE A 205 -3.80 -17.53 -1.95
C PHE A 205 -2.84 -18.69 -2.20
N TRP A 206 -3.13 -19.57 -3.17
CA TRP A 206 -2.22 -20.65 -3.55
C TRP A 206 -0.86 -20.11 -3.97
N LYS A 207 -0.82 -19.08 -4.83
CA LYS A 207 0.44 -18.48 -5.29
C LYS A 207 1.21 -17.76 -4.18
N VAL A 208 0.52 -17.06 -3.28
CA VAL A 208 1.15 -16.45 -2.09
C VAL A 208 1.73 -17.52 -1.17
N MET A 209 0.99 -18.61 -0.94
CA MET A 209 1.41 -19.72 -0.08
C MET A 209 2.53 -20.56 -0.71
N SER A 210 2.53 -20.77 -2.03
CA SER A 210 3.59 -21.51 -2.71
C SER A 210 4.92 -20.74 -2.67
N ARG A 211 4.88 -19.41 -2.79
CA ARG A 211 6.05 -18.54 -2.59
C ARG A 211 6.59 -18.61 -1.16
N ASP A 212 5.72 -18.69 -0.16
CA ASP A 212 6.12 -18.91 1.24
C ASP A 212 6.81 -20.27 1.45
N ARG A 213 6.26 -21.35 0.86
CA ARG A 213 6.87 -22.69 0.95
C ARG A 213 8.24 -22.75 0.26
N ASN A 214 8.38 -22.17 -0.92
CA ASN A 214 9.63 -22.18 -1.67
C ASN A 214 10.73 -21.37 -0.96
N SER A 215 10.38 -20.23 -0.33
CA SER A 215 11.32 -19.47 0.50
C SER A 215 11.80 -20.23 1.76
N LYS A 216 11.00 -21.19 2.25
CA LYS A 216 11.38 -22.10 3.35
C LYS A 216 12.19 -23.30 2.89
N LYS A 217 11.96 -23.82 1.67
CA LYS A 217 12.70 -24.98 1.11
C LYS A 217 14.15 -24.65 0.77
N GLY A 218 14.43 -23.51 0.14
CA GLY A 218 15.82 -23.07 -0.14
C GLY A 218 16.69 -22.80 1.10
N ARG A 219 16.15 -23.03 2.31
CA ARG A 219 16.85 -22.96 3.61
C ARG A 219 17.07 -24.31 4.28
N ARG A 220 16.56 -25.42 3.74
CA ARG A 220 16.87 -26.77 4.24
C ARG A 220 18.06 -27.40 3.50
N GLU A 221 18.59 -26.72 2.51
CA GLU A 221 19.75 -27.15 1.71
C GLU A 221 21.05 -26.43 2.10
N PHE A 222 21.09 -25.79 3.28
CA PHE A 222 22.27 -25.20 3.91
C PHE A 222 22.34 -25.58 5.39
#